data_AF-A0A1F9R4G4-F1
#
_entry.id   AF-A0A1F9R4G4-F1
#
_cell.length_a   1.000
_cell.length_b   1.000
_cell.length_c   1.000
_cell.angle_alpha   90.00
_cell.angle_beta   90.00
_cell.angle_gamma   90.00
#
_symmetry.space_group_name_H-M   'P 1'
#
loop_
_entity.id
_entity.type
_entity.pdbx_description
1 polymer ?
#
loop_
_entity_poly.entity_id
_entity_poly.type
_entity_poly.pdbx_seq_one_letter_code
_entity_poly.pdbx_strand_id
1 'polypeptide(L)'
;MKRLPTILFVCVENSCRSQMAEGFARRHGAGKVAAWSAGSRPSGKVNETEWDYVITMGCGDAPKHMSPDDFRKVRDLVARHLRCFLSESAHGEPLQR
;
A
#
# COMPACT_ATOMS: atom_id res chain seq x y z
N MET A 1 20.21 13.30 5.24
CA MET A 1 19.54 12.03 5.63
C MET A 1 18.73 11.53 4.44
N LYS A 2 18.88 10.25 4.05
CA LYS A 2 18.14 9.65 2.93
C LYS A 2 16.70 9.39 3.40
N ARG A 3 15.70 10.00 2.76
CA ARG A 3 14.28 9.74 3.07
C ARG A 3 13.97 8.29 2.72
N LEU A 4 13.38 7.55 3.66
CA LEU A 4 12.92 6.19 3.40
C LEU A 4 11.73 6.24 2.42
N PRO A 5 11.73 5.39 1.36
CA PRO A 5 10.56 5.20 0.53
C PRO A 5 9.34 4.88 1.40
N THR A 6 8.24 5.57 1.14
CA THR A 6 6.97 5.37 1.86
C THR A 6 6.03 4.52 1.02
N ILE A 7 5.46 3.48 1.62
CA ILE A 7 4.52 2.54 0.99
C ILE A 7 3.18 2.64 1.72
N LEU A 8 2.10 2.77 0.95
CA LEU A 8 0.73 2.76 1.47
C LEU A 8 -0.04 1.59 0.85
N PHE A 9 -0.54 0.69 1.69
CA PHE A 9 -1.40 -0.43 1.29
C PHE A 9 -2.87 -0.06 1.47
N VAL A 10 -3.68 -0.17 0.42
CA VAL A 10 -5.11 0.20 0.49
C VAL A 10 -6.00 -0.98 0.14
N CYS A 11 -7.06 -1.17 0.93
CA CYS A 11 -8.18 -2.04 0.57
C CYS A 11 -9.51 -1.33 0.86
N VAL A 12 -10.64 -2.04 0.79
CA VAL A 12 -11.96 -1.43 1.06
C VAL A 12 -12.11 -1.15 2.56
N GLU A 13 -11.99 -2.16 3.41
CA GLU A 13 -12.35 -2.06 4.83
C GLU A 13 -11.18 -1.84 5.80
N ASN A 14 -9.94 -2.01 5.33
CA ASN A 14 -8.75 -2.03 6.17
C ASN A 14 -8.84 -3.00 7.38
N SER A 15 -9.53 -4.13 7.16
CA SER A 15 -9.84 -5.13 8.18
C SER A 15 -8.96 -6.38 8.14
N CYS A 16 -8.17 -6.57 7.08
CA CYS A 16 -7.28 -7.73 6.94
C CYS A 16 -6.12 -7.45 5.96
N ARG A 17 -6.34 -7.60 4.64
CA ARG A 17 -5.26 -7.65 3.62
C ARG A 17 -4.27 -6.49 3.69
N SER A 18 -4.76 -5.25 3.78
CA SER A 18 -3.89 -4.07 3.85
C SER A 18 -3.18 -3.94 5.20
N GLN A 19 -3.77 -4.42 6.29
CA GLN A 19 -3.13 -4.51 7.61
C GLN A 19 -2.00 -5.56 7.61
N MET A 20 -2.27 -6.76 7.09
CA MET A 20 -1.24 -7.80 6.96
C MET A 20 -0.04 -7.33 6.13
N ALA A 21 -0.30 -6.63 5.03
CA ALA A 21 0.75 -6.08 4.17
C ALA A 21 1.58 -4.99 4.88
N GLU A 22 0.94 -4.10 5.66
CA GLU A 22 1.62 -3.10 6.49
C GLU A 22 2.53 -3.78 7.52
N GLY A 23 2.00 -4.76 8.28
CA GLY A 23 2.79 -5.52 9.26
C GLY A 23 3.99 -6.22 8.63
N PHE A 24 3.76 -6.93 7.53
CA PHE A 24 4.81 -7.62 6.79
C PHE A 24 5.90 -6.65 6.31
N ALA A 25 5.52 -5.54 5.69
CA ALA A 25 6.46 -4.54 5.18
C ALA A 25 7.24 -3.86 6.31
N ARG A 26 6.62 -3.61 7.47
CA ARG A 26 7.33 -3.10 8.67
C ARG A 26 8.35 -4.10 9.19
N ARG A 27 7.98 -5.37 9.28
CA ARG A 27 8.84 -6.44 9.81
C ARG A 27 10.04 -6.72 8.90
N HIS A 28 9.81 -6.89 7.61
CA HIS A 28 10.86 -7.25 6.65
C HIS A 28 11.58 -6.05 6.03
N GLY A 29 10.93 -4.90 5.99
CA GLY A 29 11.47 -3.65 5.46
C GLY A 29 12.05 -2.71 6.53
N ALA A 30 12.24 -3.18 7.77
CA ALA A 30 12.73 -2.37 8.88
C ALA A 30 13.99 -1.58 8.51
N GLY A 31 13.92 -0.25 8.61
CA GLY A 31 15.01 0.67 8.26
C GLY A 31 15.22 0.91 6.76
N LYS A 32 14.41 0.31 5.89
CA LYS A 32 14.46 0.48 4.43
C LYS A 32 13.22 1.16 3.85
N VAL A 33 12.06 1.01 4.48
CA VAL A 33 10.80 1.63 4.04
C VAL A 33 9.95 2.09 5.22
N ALA A 34 9.09 3.08 4.98
CA ALA A 34 8.02 3.46 5.91
C ALA A 34 6.69 2.91 5.37
N ALA A 35 6.02 2.01 6.10
CA ALA A 35 4.81 1.34 5.64
C ALA A 35 3.56 1.72 6.44
N TRP A 36 2.46 1.91 5.72
CA TRP A 36 1.15 2.35 6.22
C TRP A 36 0.03 1.58 5.52
N SER A 37 -1.16 1.53 6.13
CA SER A 37 -2.38 1.04 5.46
C SER A 37 -3.60 1.94 5.68
N ALA A 38 -4.58 1.82 4.78
CA ALA A 38 -5.86 2.52 4.88
C ALA A 38 -7.01 1.78 4.17
N GLY A 39 -8.24 2.23 4.43
CA GLY A 39 -9.49 1.71 3.85
C GLY A 39 -10.39 2.81 3.29
N SER A 40 -11.01 2.58 2.13
CA SER A 40 -11.98 3.53 1.54
C SER A 40 -13.35 3.52 2.21
N ARG A 41 -13.73 2.40 2.85
CA ARG A 41 -14.93 2.21 3.68
C ARG A 41 -14.56 1.32 4.88
N PRO A 42 -13.85 1.85 5.89
CA PRO A 42 -13.34 1.07 7.00
C PRO A 42 -14.45 0.36 7.77
N SER A 43 -14.25 -0.90 8.09
CA SER A 43 -15.22 -1.71 8.86
C SER A 43 -15.34 -1.28 10.33
N GLY A 44 -14.40 -0.47 10.83
CA GLY A 44 -14.31 -0.08 12.25
C GLY A 44 -13.73 -1.17 13.17
N LYS A 45 -13.62 -2.41 12.69
CA LYS A 45 -12.98 -3.53 13.38
C LYS A 45 -12.14 -4.36 12.41
N VAL A 46 -10.99 -4.85 12.84
CA VAL A 46 -10.25 -5.88 12.08
C VAL A 46 -11.11 -7.15 12.10
N ASN A 47 -11.03 -7.95 11.03
CA ASN A 47 -11.81 -9.18 10.88
C ASN A 47 -11.44 -10.16 12.01
N GLU A 48 -12.43 -10.59 12.80
CA GLU A 48 -12.23 -11.46 13.97
C GLU A 48 -11.65 -12.83 13.59
N THR A 49 -12.08 -13.40 12.46
CA THR A 49 -11.56 -14.69 11.95
C THR A 49 -10.10 -14.58 11.50
N GLU A 50 -9.68 -13.38 11.10
CA GLU A 50 -8.32 -13.15 10.59
C GLU A 50 -7.44 -12.35 11.54
N TRP A 51 -7.93 -12.10 12.76
CA TRP A 51 -7.23 -11.32 13.78
C TRP A 51 -5.87 -11.93 14.10
N ASP A 52 -5.81 -13.26 14.28
CA ASP A 52 -4.56 -13.97 14.55
C ASP A 52 -3.52 -13.76 13.45
N TYR A 53 -3.92 -13.80 12.18
CA TYR A 53 -3.00 -13.56 11.06
C TYR A 53 -2.51 -12.11 11.03
N VAL A 54 -3.41 -11.15 11.24
CA VAL A 54 -3.10 -9.72 11.25
C VAL A 54 -2.11 -9.38 12.38
N ILE A 55 -2.35 -9.91 13.59
CA ILE A 55 -1.44 -9.78 14.74
C ILE A 55 -0.11 -10.48 14.48
N THR A 56 -0.12 -11.70 13.94
CA THR A 56 1.11 -12.47 13.66
C THR A 56 2.06 -11.72 12.71
N MET A 57 1.49 -11.00 11.74
CA MET A 57 2.26 -10.18 10.80
C MET A 57 2.79 -8.87 11.42
N GLY A 58 2.49 -8.58 12.69
CA GLY A 58 2.92 -7.36 13.38
C GLY A 58 2.04 -6.15 13.07
N CYS A 59 0.77 -6.40 12.73
CA CYS A 59 -0.25 -5.36 12.55
C CYS A 59 -1.45 -5.63 13.47
N GLY A 60 -2.57 -4.91 13.29
CA GLY A 60 -3.73 -4.99 14.19
C GLY A 60 -4.19 -3.65 14.73
N ASP A 61 -3.74 -2.56 14.11
CA ASP A 61 -4.24 -1.23 14.42
C ASP A 61 -5.73 -1.14 14.06
N ALA A 62 -6.46 -0.26 14.74
CA ALA A 62 -7.84 0.05 14.34
C ALA A 62 -7.89 0.47 12.85
N PRO A 63 -8.89 0.03 12.07
CA PRO A 63 -9.01 0.39 10.65
C PRO A 63 -8.95 1.90 10.42
N LYS A 64 -8.01 2.34 9.59
CA LYS A 64 -7.70 3.75 9.31
C LYS A 64 -8.47 4.22 8.08
N HIS A 65 -9.20 5.32 8.20
CA HIS A 65 -9.99 5.88 7.11
C HIS A 65 -9.13 6.63 6.10
N MET A 66 -9.35 6.35 4.81
CA MET A 66 -8.95 7.19 3.70
C MET A 66 -10.21 7.60 2.94
N SER A 67 -10.40 8.90 2.72
CA SER A 67 -11.56 9.37 1.97
C SER A 67 -11.55 8.79 0.54
N PRO A 68 -12.72 8.52 -0.06
CA PRO A 68 -12.79 8.10 -1.45
C PRO A 68 -12.12 9.07 -2.43
N ASP A 69 -12.14 10.38 -2.13
CA ASP A 69 -11.45 11.40 -2.92
C ASP A 69 -9.93 11.28 -2.84
N ASP A 70 -9.38 11.06 -1.65
CA ASP A 70 -7.93 10.88 -1.49
C ASP A 70 -7.47 9.57 -2.12
N PHE A 71 -8.27 8.52 -2.03
CA PHE A 71 -8.00 7.28 -2.76
C PHE A 71 -7.96 7.51 -4.27
N ARG A 72 -8.92 8.27 -4.81
CA ARG A 72 -8.93 8.65 -6.23
C ARG A 72 -7.68 9.44 -6.61
N LYS A 73 -7.27 10.42 -5.81
CA LYS A 73 -6.03 11.20 -6.05
C LYS A 73 -4.79 10.30 -6.12
N VAL A 74 -4.65 9.35 -5.19
CA VAL A 74 -3.53 8.40 -5.17
C VAL A 74 -3.56 7.50 -6.42
N ARG A 75 -4.72 6.91 -6.74
CA ARG A 75 -4.92 6.11 -7.95
C ARG A 75 -4.53 6.89 -9.21
N ASP A 76 -4.99 8.12 -9.32
CA ASP A 76 -4.77 8.96 -10.50
C ASP A 76 -3.29 9.38 -10.62
N LEU A 77 -2.61 9.63 -9.49
CA LEU A 77 -1.17 9.85 -9.44
C LEU A 77 -0.40 8.63 -9.95
N VAL A 78 -0.72 7.44 -9.44
CA VAL A 78 -0.09 6.17 -9.86
C VAL A 78 -0.31 5.94 -11.35
N ALA A 79 -1.55 6.13 -11.83
CA ALA A 79 -1.89 5.96 -13.23
C ALA A 79 -1.14 6.95 -14.14
N ARG A 80 -0.95 8.20 -13.70
CA ARG A 80 -0.14 9.18 -14.44
C ARG A 80 1.33 8.77 -14.52
N HIS A 81 1.93 8.33 -13.40
CA HIS A 81 3.32 7.88 -13.39
C HIS A 81 3.54 6.64 -14.26
N LEU A 82 2.66 5.64 -14.17
CA LEU A 82 2.72 4.45 -15.02
C LEU A 82 2.61 4.80 -16.50
N ARG A 83 1.70 5.71 -16.89
CA ARG A 83 1.59 6.16 -18.28
C ARG A 83 2.88 6.83 -18.76
N CYS A 84 3.46 7.73 -17.97
CA CYS A 84 4.73 8.40 -18.29
C CYS A 84 5.86 7.38 -18.51
N PHE A 85 6.00 6.44 -17.56
CA PHE A 85 7.02 5.40 -17.61
C PHE A 85 6.87 4.49 -18.85
N LEU A 86 5.64 4.07 -19.18
CA LEU A 86 5.37 3.25 -20.35
C LEU A 86 5.59 4.01 -21.66
N SER A 87 5.27 5.31 -21.72
CA SER A 87 5.57 6.12 -22.90
C SER A 87 7.06 6.36 -23.11
N GLU A 88 7.82 6.52 -22.02
CA GLU A 88 9.29 6.65 -22.08
C GLU A 88 9.95 5.34 -22.51
N SER A 89 9.42 4.19 -22.05
CA SER A 89 9.92 2.86 -22.43
C SER A 89 9.64 2.50 -23.89
N ALA A 90 8.62 3.09 -24.52
CA ALA A 90 8.28 2.86 -25.92
C ALA A 90 9.25 3.54 -26.92
N HIS A 91 10.14 4.41 -26.44
CA HIS A 91 11.16 5.11 -27.24
C HIS A 91 12.58 4.52 -27.07
N GLY A 92 12.74 3.40 -26.38
CA GLY A 92 14.01 2.69 -26.26
C GLY A 92 14.30 1.82 -27.48
N GLU A 93 15.51 1.99 -28.05
CA GLU A 93 16.07 1.20 -29.16
C GLU A 93 15.75 -0.31 -29.05
N PRO A 94 15.52 -1.01 -30.18
CA PRO A 94 15.25 -2.44 -30.16
C PRO A 94 16.45 -3.15 -29.52
N LEU A 95 16.20 -4.04 -28.55
CA LEU A 95 17.22 -4.94 -28.03
C LEU A 95 17.82 -5.71 -29.22
N GLN A 96 19.02 -5.29 -29.65
CA GLN A 96 19.85 -6.08 -30.56
C GLN A 96 20.20 -7.38 -29.83
N ARG A 97 19.70 -8.48 -30.38
CA ARG A 97 20.03 -9.85 -29.96
C ARG A 97 21.46 -10.21 -30.34
#